data_AF-A0A6G1YYM6-F1
#
_entry.id   AF-A0A6G1YYM6-F1
#
_cell.length_a   1.000
_cell.length_b   1.000
_cell.length_c   1.000
_cell.angle_alpha   90.00
_cell.angle_beta   90.00
_cell.angle_gamma   90.00
#
_symmetry.space_group_name_H-M   'P 1'
#
loop_
_entity.id
_entity.type
_entity.pdbx_description
1 polymer ?
#
loop_
_entity_poly.entity_id
_entity_poly.type
_entity_poly.pdbx_seq_one_letter_code
_entity_poly.pdbx_strand_id
1 'polypeptide(L)'
;MDISNLVDRDFPTVGPDTRVSKLQGMFQETGTKAIVVVDDDEYLGLVTLRQMNVTHRDPDAKARGVLWHPAKVDVDEDVRRVARLILASRSEVLPVFDGDDLYGTVSTDRVLEAVQEFLGVLTVEDVYTDALVTVGREATFGEALNTFRENGITHLPVAEGDDVVGVVSLYDILDFTTREVSKPSGGSSGGFDVSSGDAAPGFRSAGGMGDRAGEIERMLDLPVVDVMSAPVATALPNEGLDHAVERMFEEGVSSLIVLQEDAPAGIVTKTDVLESLTWTGESRLPVQITNVNLLDDISREEVVKMVEGFADKYGGLTILEANVYLHEHDEKLRGTPLIMARIRLFTDKGHFVGTGEGYGASHALHLARNIVERQLLEGKTHDETKKPPSDPDEYWSKVFGWWLTAPPRRR
;
A
#
# COMPACT_ATOMS: atom_id res chain seq x y z
N MET A 1 -20.57 2.93 10.81
CA MET A 1 -20.50 4.41 10.77
C MET A 1 -20.21 4.75 9.33
N ASP A 2 -21.03 5.58 8.69
CA ASP A 2 -20.75 6.01 7.30
C ASP A 2 -19.65 7.07 7.25
N ILE A 3 -19.05 7.25 6.08
CA ILE A 3 -17.93 8.18 5.87
C ILE A 3 -18.35 9.61 5.52
N SER A 4 -19.64 9.95 5.54
CA SER A 4 -20.14 11.23 5.00
C SER A 4 -19.47 12.47 5.61
N ASN A 5 -19.13 12.40 6.91
CA ASN A 5 -18.43 13.46 7.64
C ASN A 5 -16.90 13.36 7.59
N LEU A 6 -16.36 12.32 6.97
CA LEU A 6 -14.92 12.05 6.88
C LEU A 6 -14.33 12.49 5.54
N VAL A 7 -15.20 12.81 4.58
CA VAL A 7 -14.80 13.20 3.24
C VAL A 7 -14.14 14.57 3.26
N ASP A 8 -12.91 14.62 2.78
CA ASP A 8 -12.23 15.86 2.44
C ASP A 8 -12.70 16.35 1.08
N ARG A 9 -13.27 17.56 1.08
CA ARG A 9 -13.68 18.27 -0.15
C ARG A 9 -12.63 19.26 -0.64
N ASP A 10 -11.62 19.56 0.18
CA ASP A 10 -10.50 20.41 -0.19
C ASP A 10 -9.32 19.54 -0.61
N PHE A 11 -9.39 19.04 -1.84
CA PHE A 11 -8.35 18.19 -2.41
C PHE A 11 -7.79 18.83 -3.68
N PRO A 12 -6.47 18.75 -3.91
CA PRO A 12 -5.86 19.33 -5.09
C PRO A 12 -6.27 18.58 -6.35
N THR A 13 -6.75 19.32 -7.35
CA THR A 13 -7.13 18.81 -8.67
C THR A 13 -6.23 19.37 -9.76
N VAL A 14 -5.95 18.54 -10.78
CA VAL A 14 -5.15 18.92 -11.94
C VAL A 14 -5.70 18.30 -13.22
N GLY A 15 -5.44 18.93 -14.37
CA GLY A 15 -5.77 18.36 -15.67
C GLY A 15 -4.82 17.23 -16.08
N PRO A 16 -5.21 16.32 -17.00
CA PRO A 16 -4.40 15.17 -17.43
C PRO A 16 -3.08 15.53 -18.12
N ASP A 17 -2.97 16.76 -18.62
CA ASP A 17 -1.79 17.28 -19.30
C ASP A 17 -0.78 17.96 -18.36
N THR A 18 -1.08 18.00 -17.05
CA THR A 18 -0.19 18.56 -16.04
C THR A 18 1.12 17.77 -15.98
N ARG A 19 2.26 18.47 -16.01
CA ARG A 19 3.58 17.83 -15.98
C ARG A 19 3.87 17.22 -14.62
N VAL A 20 4.57 16.09 -14.60
CA VAL A 20 5.01 15.39 -13.39
C VAL A 20 5.83 16.30 -12.47
N SER A 21 6.70 17.15 -13.04
CA SER A 21 7.46 18.16 -12.27
C SER A 21 6.57 19.12 -11.47
N LYS A 22 5.41 19.50 -12.02
CA LYS A 22 4.44 20.34 -11.30
C LYS A 22 3.73 19.55 -10.19
N LEU A 23 3.41 18.27 -10.43
CA LEU A 23 2.83 17.40 -9.40
C LEU A 23 3.78 17.22 -8.22
N GLN A 24 5.08 16.97 -8.50
CA GLN A 24 6.12 16.88 -7.46
C GLN A 24 6.20 18.16 -6.62
N GLY A 25 6.20 19.33 -7.25
CA GLY A 25 6.16 20.61 -6.54
C GLY A 25 4.92 20.75 -5.64
N MET A 26 3.75 20.35 -6.14
CA MET A 26 2.51 20.37 -5.35
C MET A 26 2.59 19.45 -4.12
N PHE A 27 3.13 18.25 -4.25
CA PHE A 27 3.34 17.35 -3.11
C PHE A 27 4.26 17.98 -2.05
N GLN A 28 5.35 18.63 -2.49
CA GLN A 28 6.32 19.27 -1.59
C GLN A 28 5.76 20.52 -0.91
N GLU A 29 4.99 21.33 -1.63
CA GLU A 29 4.45 22.60 -1.10
C GLU A 29 3.26 22.39 -0.17
N THR A 30 2.40 21.41 -0.48
CA THR A 30 1.13 21.20 0.24
C THR A 30 1.20 20.07 1.27
N GLY A 31 2.15 19.14 1.14
CA GLY A 31 2.18 17.92 1.94
C GLY A 31 0.99 16.98 1.66
N THR A 32 0.24 17.18 0.57
CA THR A 32 -0.91 16.33 0.24
C THR A 32 -0.47 14.88 0.01
N LYS A 33 -1.34 13.92 0.35
CA LYS A 33 -1.08 12.49 0.11
C LYS A 33 -1.45 12.06 -1.31
N ALA A 34 -2.37 12.78 -1.94
CA ALA A 34 -2.79 12.52 -3.30
C ALA A 34 -3.25 13.79 -4.04
N ILE A 35 -3.19 13.73 -5.37
CA ILE A 35 -3.70 14.74 -6.30
C ILE A 35 -4.69 14.04 -7.22
N VAL A 36 -5.90 14.59 -7.32
CA VAL A 36 -6.93 14.07 -8.23
C VAL A 36 -6.68 14.62 -9.63
N VAL A 37 -6.80 13.75 -10.63
CA VAL A 37 -6.72 14.13 -12.04
C VAL A 37 -8.12 14.10 -12.65
N VAL A 38 -8.55 15.23 -13.19
CA VAL A 38 -9.85 15.43 -13.83
C VAL A 38 -9.67 15.93 -15.26
N ASP A 39 -10.54 15.50 -16.18
CA ASP A 39 -10.60 15.99 -17.57
C ASP A 39 -12.04 16.38 -17.88
N ASP A 40 -12.29 17.66 -18.20
CA ASP A 40 -13.64 18.20 -18.42
C ASP A 40 -14.67 17.76 -17.36
N ASP A 41 -14.30 17.91 -16.07
CA ASP A 41 -15.07 17.50 -14.87
C ASP A 41 -15.25 15.97 -14.68
N GLU A 42 -14.68 15.14 -15.55
CA GLU A 42 -14.66 13.68 -15.40
C GLU A 42 -13.45 13.24 -14.56
N TYR A 43 -13.70 12.41 -13.53
CA TYR A 43 -12.63 11.80 -12.75
C TYR A 43 -11.85 10.77 -13.60
N LEU A 44 -10.56 11.01 -13.78
CA LEU A 44 -9.68 10.06 -14.48
C LEU A 44 -8.91 9.16 -13.52
N GLY A 45 -8.51 9.65 -12.35
CA GLY A 45 -7.67 8.90 -11.42
C GLY A 45 -7.02 9.76 -10.36
N LEU A 46 -6.15 9.13 -9.57
CA LEU A 46 -5.34 9.78 -8.55
C LEU A 46 -3.86 9.66 -8.88
N VAL A 47 -3.06 10.59 -8.38
CA VAL A 47 -1.61 10.50 -8.32
C VAL A 47 -1.21 10.61 -6.85
N THR A 48 -0.34 9.74 -6.38
CA THR A 48 0.26 9.81 -5.03
C THR A 48 1.79 9.95 -5.15
N LEU A 49 2.45 10.26 -4.05
CA LEU A 49 3.92 10.29 -3.97
C LEU A 49 4.56 8.99 -4.48
N ARG A 50 3.89 7.84 -4.30
CA ARG A 50 4.39 6.56 -4.81
C ARG A 50 4.56 6.56 -6.33
N GLN A 51 3.61 7.13 -7.08
CA GLN A 51 3.71 7.18 -8.55
C GLN A 51 4.75 8.20 -9.04
N MET A 52 5.19 9.13 -8.18
CA MET A 52 6.24 10.11 -8.51
C MET A 52 7.65 9.53 -8.40
N ASN A 53 7.84 8.51 -7.57
CA ASN A 53 9.16 7.97 -7.25
C ASN A 53 9.57 6.74 -8.06
N VAL A 54 8.71 6.25 -8.96
CA VAL A 54 9.12 5.34 -10.04
C VAL A 54 10.01 6.11 -11.01
N THR A 55 11.30 5.85 -10.92
CA THR A 55 12.34 6.72 -11.47
C THR A 55 12.56 6.44 -12.96
N HIS A 56 12.91 7.50 -13.70
CA HIS A 56 12.78 7.64 -15.17
C HIS A 56 11.40 7.94 -15.72
N ARG A 57 10.57 8.67 -14.96
CA ARG A 57 9.56 9.47 -15.63
C ARG A 57 10.23 10.74 -16.10
N ASP A 58 10.17 10.94 -17.42
CA ASP A 58 10.48 12.21 -18.04
C ASP A 58 9.79 13.31 -17.20
N PRO A 59 10.50 14.31 -16.66
CA PRO A 59 9.87 15.41 -15.92
C PRO A 59 8.83 16.16 -16.78
N ASP A 60 8.89 15.97 -18.10
CA ASP A 60 7.92 16.46 -19.08
C ASP A 60 6.75 15.48 -19.33
N ALA A 61 6.80 14.28 -18.77
CA ALA A 61 5.67 13.36 -18.75
C ALA A 61 4.46 14.01 -18.06
N LYS A 62 3.28 13.58 -18.49
CA LYS A 62 2.00 14.16 -18.09
C LYS A 62 1.31 13.30 -17.04
N ALA A 63 0.41 13.91 -16.27
CA ALA A 63 -0.41 13.29 -15.23
C ALA A 63 -1.12 12.02 -15.72
N ARG A 64 -1.65 12.03 -16.96
CA ARG A 64 -2.27 10.84 -17.58
C ARG A 64 -1.38 9.61 -17.67
N GLY A 65 -0.05 9.77 -17.73
CA GLY A 65 0.91 8.66 -17.80
C GLY A 65 1.27 8.08 -16.44
N VAL A 66 0.77 8.68 -15.36
CA VAL A 66 1.13 8.37 -13.98
C VAL A 66 -0.08 8.10 -13.09
N LEU A 67 -1.26 7.96 -13.70
CA LEU A 67 -2.52 7.72 -13.00
C LEU A 67 -2.52 6.39 -12.26
N TRP A 68 -3.07 6.45 -11.05
CA TRP A 68 -3.47 5.33 -10.24
C TRP A 68 -5.00 5.29 -10.16
N HIS A 69 -5.56 4.09 -10.19
CA HIS A 69 -7.00 3.87 -10.15
C HIS A 69 -7.31 3.05 -8.88
N PRO A 70 -7.29 3.67 -7.69
CA PRO A 70 -7.71 2.99 -6.48
C PRO A 70 -9.22 2.71 -6.51
N ALA A 71 -9.67 1.88 -5.58
CA ALA A 71 -11.09 1.60 -5.41
C ALA A 71 -11.88 2.89 -5.15
N LYS A 72 -13.03 3.03 -5.80
CA LYS A 72 -14.00 4.11 -5.55
C LYS A 72 -14.89 3.73 -4.37
N VAL A 73 -15.30 4.71 -3.58
CA VAL A 73 -16.24 4.53 -2.47
C VAL A 73 -17.38 5.53 -2.57
N ASP A 74 -18.57 5.13 -2.15
CA ASP A 74 -19.72 6.04 -2.07
C ASP A 74 -19.68 6.86 -0.78
N VAL A 75 -20.29 8.05 -0.78
CA VAL A 75 -20.31 8.97 0.37
C VAL A 75 -20.98 8.38 1.62
N ASP A 76 -21.86 7.39 1.46
CA ASP A 76 -22.56 6.67 2.52
C ASP A 76 -21.92 5.31 2.88
N GLU A 77 -20.74 5.01 2.35
CA GLU A 77 -20.01 3.76 2.59
C GLU A 77 -19.62 3.58 4.08
N ASP A 78 -19.62 2.33 4.57
CA ASP A 78 -19.22 2.05 5.97
C ASP A 78 -17.72 2.20 6.15
N VAL A 79 -17.31 2.88 7.22
CA VAL A 79 -15.91 3.14 7.57
C VAL A 79 -15.04 1.89 7.57
N ARG A 80 -15.58 0.73 7.97
CA ARG A 80 -14.82 -0.54 7.97
C ARG A 80 -14.62 -1.06 6.55
N ARG A 81 -15.56 -0.85 5.63
CA ARG A 81 -15.38 -1.16 4.22
C ARG A 81 -14.32 -0.25 3.60
N VAL A 82 -14.33 1.04 3.93
CA VAL A 82 -13.29 1.99 3.51
C VAL A 82 -11.91 1.55 4.02
N ALA A 83 -11.79 1.18 5.29
CA ALA A 83 -10.55 0.63 5.87
C ALA A 83 -10.04 -0.60 5.08
N ARG A 84 -10.93 -1.57 4.78
CA ARG A 84 -10.58 -2.72 3.94
C ARG A 84 -10.10 -2.32 2.55
N LEU A 85 -10.73 -1.33 1.93
CA LEU A 85 -10.35 -0.87 0.58
C LEU A 85 -9.02 -0.12 0.58
N ILE A 86 -8.72 0.66 1.63
CA ILE A 86 -7.41 1.30 1.84
C ILE A 86 -6.32 0.22 1.95
N LEU A 87 -6.53 -0.78 2.82
CA LEU A 87 -5.59 -1.90 3.00
C LEU A 87 -5.39 -2.70 1.71
N ALA A 88 -6.49 -3.05 1.03
CA ALA A 88 -6.49 -3.80 -0.22
C ALA A 88 -5.75 -3.07 -1.34
N SER A 89 -6.01 -1.79 -1.51
CA SER A 89 -5.43 -0.98 -2.58
C SER A 89 -4.02 -0.49 -2.27
N ARG A 90 -3.55 -0.68 -1.01
CA ARG A 90 -2.31 -0.10 -0.48
C ARG A 90 -2.20 1.40 -0.81
N SER A 91 -3.33 2.09 -0.73
CA SER A 91 -3.51 3.51 -1.05
C SER A 91 -3.96 4.24 0.21
N GLU A 92 -3.23 5.26 0.64
CA GLU A 92 -3.61 6.05 1.83
C GLU A 92 -4.80 6.98 1.59
N VAL A 93 -5.24 7.12 0.33
CA VAL A 93 -6.35 7.97 -0.08
C VAL A 93 -7.23 7.22 -1.08
N LEU A 94 -8.53 7.29 -0.88
CA LEU A 94 -9.55 6.80 -1.81
C LEU A 94 -10.44 7.96 -2.30
N PRO A 95 -10.86 7.94 -3.58
CA PRO A 95 -11.81 8.90 -4.11
C PRO A 95 -13.23 8.53 -3.69
N VAL A 96 -13.99 9.51 -3.23
CA VAL A 96 -15.37 9.38 -2.75
C VAL A 96 -16.32 9.96 -3.80
N PHE A 97 -17.38 9.23 -4.09
CA PHE A 97 -18.39 9.59 -5.09
C PHE A 97 -19.78 9.76 -4.45
N ASP A 98 -20.59 10.63 -5.05
CA ASP A 98 -22.03 10.68 -4.83
C ASP A 98 -22.70 10.34 -6.17
N GLY A 99 -23.02 9.06 -6.35
CA GLY A 99 -23.38 8.52 -7.66
C GLY A 99 -22.19 8.52 -8.62
N ASP A 100 -22.31 9.24 -9.74
CA ASP A 100 -21.24 9.34 -10.74
C ASP A 100 -20.29 10.53 -10.50
N ASP A 101 -20.68 11.45 -9.63
CA ASP A 101 -19.95 12.70 -9.39
C ASP A 101 -18.87 12.50 -8.32
N LEU A 102 -17.66 12.97 -8.60
CA LEU A 102 -16.60 12.99 -7.60
C LEU A 102 -16.97 13.97 -6.48
N TYR A 103 -17.21 13.43 -5.29
CA TYR A 103 -17.65 14.17 -4.12
C TYR A 103 -16.47 14.61 -3.23
N GLY A 104 -15.42 13.79 -3.14
CA GLY A 104 -14.20 14.15 -2.44
C GLY A 104 -13.16 13.04 -2.31
N THR A 105 -12.35 13.10 -1.27
CA THR A 105 -11.39 12.03 -0.93
C THR A 105 -11.48 11.65 0.54
N VAL A 106 -11.16 10.41 0.87
CA VAL A 106 -11.04 9.93 2.26
C VAL A 106 -9.66 9.34 2.46
N SER A 107 -8.98 9.72 3.54
CA SER A 107 -7.63 9.26 3.86
C SER A 107 -7.62 8.30 5.04
N THR A 108 -6.54 7.52 5.17
CA THR A 108 -6.28 6.70 6.36
C THR A 108 -6.38 7.51 7.65
N ASP A 109 -5.81 8.73 7.66
CA ASP A 109 -5.83 9.59 8.84
C ASP A 109 -7.25 9.99 9.21
N ARG A 110 -8.10 10.35 8.24
CA ARG A 110 -9.51 10.69 8.49
C ARG A 110 -10.31 9.51 9.01
N VAL A 111 -10.02 8.30 8.53
CA VAL A 111 -10.63 7.08 9.07
C VAL A 111 -10.21 6.86 10.53
N LEU A 112 -8.92 6.99 10.84
CA LEU A 112 -8.39 6.78 12.19
C LEU A 112 -8.85 7.85 13.18
N GLU A 113 -8.89 9.14 12.78
CA GLU A 113 -9.46 10.23 13.58
C GLU A 113 -10.92 9.94 13.96
N ALA A 114 -11.72 9.43 13.01
CA ALA A 114 -13.13 9.13 13.24
C ALA A 114 -13.39 7.98 14.21
N VAL A 115 -12.49 7.00 14.22
CA VAL A 115 -12.66 5.79 15.04
C VAL A 115 -11.89 5.84 16.36
N GLN A 116 -11.02 6.84 16.56
CA GLN A 116 -10.10 6.94 17.69
C GLN A 116 -10.79 6.71 19.03
N GLU A 117 -11.93 7.36 19.27
CA GLU A 117 -12.67 7.25 20.54
C GLU A 117 -13.20 5.83 20.83
N PHE A 118 -13.35 4.99 19.80
CA PHE A 118 -13.82 3.61 19.93
C PHE A 118 -12.67 2.60 20.09
N LEU A 119 -11.42 3.03 19.87
CA LEU A 119 -10.25 2.14 19.94
C LEU A 119 -9.82 1.80 21.36
N GLY A 120 -10.25 2.56 22.38
CA GLY A 120 -9.89 2.32 23.79
C GLY A 120 -10.42 1.00 24.38
N VAL A 121 -11.19 0.22 23.61
CA VAL A 121 -11.58 -1.15 23.97
C VAL A 121 -10.43 -2.14 23.73
N LEU A 122 -9.52 -1.81 22.81
CA LEU A 122 -8.32 -2.58 22.52
C LEU A 122 -7.11 -1.93 23.19
N THR A 123 -6.12 -2.76 23.44
CA THR A 123 -4.79 -2.38 23.89
C THR A 123 -3.78 -2.51 22.75
N VAL A 124 -2.60 -1.91 22.91
CA VAL A 124 -1.50 -2.07 21.94
C VAL A 124 -1.11 -3.54 21.78
N GLU A 125 -1.13 -4.34 22.84
CA GLU A 125 -0.85 -5.79 22.82
C GLU A 125 -1.81 -6.62 21.96
N ASP A 126 -3.01 -6.11 21.70
CA ASP A 126 -3.97 -6.80 20.83
C ASP A 126 -3.59 -6.66 19.34
N VAL A 127 -2.74 -5.70 18.97
CA VAL A 127 -2.54 -5.25 17.58
C VAL A 127 -1.08 -5.21 17.14
N TYR A 128 -0.11 -5.00 18.04
CA TYR A 128 1.29 -4.84 17.64
C TYR A 128 1.88 -6.12 17.01
N THR A 129 2.88 -5.94 16.15
CA THR A 129 3.64 -7.05 15.55
C THR A 129 4.88 -7.38 16.40
N ASP A 130 5.00 -8.64 16.84
CA ASP A 130 5.98 -9.17 17.81
C ASP A 130 7.31 -9.67 17.21
N ALA A 131 7.56 -9.40 15.93
CA ALA A 131 8.79 -9.77 15.23
C ALA A 131 9.43 -8.58 14.52
N LEU A 132 10.22 -7.80 15.27
CA LEU A 132 10.89 -6.61 14.72
C LEU A 132 11.95 -7.01 13.69
N VAL A 133 11.71 -6.62 12.45
CA VAL A 133 12.73 -6.59 11.40
C VAL A 133 13.44 -5.24 11.49
N THR A 134 14.71 -5.22 11.90
CA THR A 134 15.47 -3.98 12.14
C THR A 134 16.60 -3.78 11.14
N VAL A 135 17.05 -2.54 11.00
CA VAL A 135 18.30 -2.19 10.32
C VAL A 135 19.26 -1.49 11.27
N GLY A 136 20.57 -1.60 11.05
CA GLY A 136 21.55 -0.84 11.83
C GLY A 136 21.55 0.64 11.45
N ARG A 137 21.93 1.53 12.37
CA ARG A 137 21.99 2.98 12.08
C ARG A 137 22.89 3.39 10.91
N GLU A 138 23.95 2.63 10.67
CA GLU A 138 24.90 2.84 9.56
C GLU A 138 24.49 2.07 8.29
N ALA A 139 23.39 1.31 8.32
CA ALA A 139 22.88 0.63 7.14
C ALA A 139 22.53 1.66 6.07
N THR A 140 22.74 1.31 4.81
CA THR A 140 22.49 2.26 3.72
C THR A 140 21.02 2.29 3.32
N PHE A 141 20.63 3.33 2.61
CA PHE A 141 19.33 3.46 1.96
C PHE A 141 18.99 2.27 1.07
N GLY A 142 19.96 1.81 0.28
CA GLY A 142 19.80 0.64 -0.57
C GLY A 142 19.52 -0.64 0.23
N GLU A 143 20.20 -0.80 1.37
CA GLU A 143 19.96 -1.92 2.29
C GLU A 143 18.56 -1.84 2.89
N ALA A 144 18.15 -0.68 3.41
CA ALA A 144 16.80 -0.48 3.96
C ALA A 144 15.69 -0.77 2.93
N LEU A 145 15.85 -0.31 1.70
CA LEU A 145 14.91 -0.60 0.60
C LEU A 145 14.85 -2.08 0.25
N ASN A 146 15.98 -2.77 0.28
CA ASN A 146 15.99 -4.21 0.10
C ASN A 146 15.26 -4.91 1.26
N THR A 147 15.46 -4.47 2.50
CA THR A 147 14.77 -5.02 3.68
C THR A 147 13.26 -4.78 3.63
N PHE A 148 12.81 -3.58 3.24
CA PHE A 148 11.38 -3.30 3.01
C PHE A 148 10.78 -4.28 1.99
N ARG A 149 11.49 -4.51 0.87
CA ARG A 149 11.04 -5.40 -0.20
C ARG A 149 10.96 -6.86 0.24
N GLU A 150 12.03 -7.38 0.82
CA GLU A 150 12.14 -8.80 1.20
C GLU A 150 11.12 -9.19 2.26
N ASN A 151 10.80 -8.26 3.16
CA ASN A 151 9.88 -8.52 4.27
C ASN A 151 8.46 -8.01 4.01
N GLY A 152 8.23 -7.27 2.91
CA GLY A 152 6.91 -6.73 2.58
C GLY A 152 6.40 -5.66 3.56
N ILE A 153 7.31 -4.98 4.26
CA ILE A 153 7.00 -3.99 5.30
C ILE A 153 7.28 -2.57 4.82
N THR A 154 6.74 -1.58 5.53
CA THR A 154 6.87 -0.15 5.20
C THR A 154 7.57 0.67 6.28
N HIS A 155 7.86 0.08 7.44
CA HIS A 155 8.56 0.70 8.56
C HIS A 155 9.67 -0.22 9.06
N LEU A 156 10.83 0.35 9.36
CA LEU A 156 12.00 -0.35 9.89
C LEU A 156 12.51 0.39 11.13
N PRO A 157 12.46 -0.23 12.30
CA PRO A 157 13.21 0.25 13.46
C PRO A 157 14.71 0.25 13.17
N VAL A 158 15.36 1.32 13.59
CA VAL A 158 16.80 1.52 13.48
C VAL A 158 17.44 1.16 14.81
N ALA A 159 18.23 0.10 14.82
CA ALA A 159 18.84 -0.45 16.01
C ALA A 159 20.30 0.02 16.21
N GLU A 160 20.68 0.19 17.46
CA GLU A 160 22.06 0.37 17.92
C GLU A 160 22.30 -0.53 19.14
N GLY A 161 22.96 -1.68 18.91
CA GLY A 161 23.06 -2.71 19.95
C GLY A 161 21.70 -3.35 20.21
N ASP A 162 21.26 -3.32 21.47
CA ASP A 162 19.96 -3.85 21.91
C ASP A 162 18.85 -2.78 21.93
N ASP A 163 19.20 -1.51 21.65
CA ASP A 163 18.29 -0.37 21.68
C ASP A 163 17.76 -0.02 20.28
N VAL A 164 16.53 0.51 20.21
CA VAL A 164 16.00 1.16 19.01
C VAL A 164 16.15 2.67 19.15
N VAL A 165 16.91 3.27 18.23
CA VAL A 165 17.29 4.70 18.28
C VAL A 165 16.49 5.57 17.31
N GLY A 166 15.72 4.95 16.41
CA GLY A 166 14.86 5.66 15.46
C GLY A 166 14.01 4.70 14.63
N VAL A 167 13.21 5.26 13.72
CA VAL A 167 12.43 4.49 12.74
C VAL A 167 12.60 5.15 11.37
N VAL A 168 12.80 4.34 10.33
CA VAL A 168 12.72 4.81 8.94
C VAL A 168 11.50 4.17 8.28
N SER A 169 10.67 4.98 7.63
CA SER A 169 9.58 4.49 6.79
C SER A 169 9.97 4.53 5.31
N LEU A 170 9.25 3.76 4.50
CA LEU A 170 9.35 3.85 3.04
C LEU A 170 9.10 5.29 2.57
N TYR A 171 8.16 5.98 3.21
CA TYR A 171 7.78 7.35 2.87
C TYR A 171 8.86 8.37 3.22
N ASP A 172 9.62 8.19 4.30
CA ASP A 172 10.75 9.06 4.66
C ASP A 172 11.85 8.99 3.59
N ILE A 173 12.15 7.77 3.12
CA ILE A 173 13.09 7.56 2.00
C ILE A 173 12.56 8.24 0.72
N LEU A 174 11.28 8.02 0.42
CA LEU A 174 10.62 8.60 -0.75
C LEU A 174 10.60 10.13 -0.71
N ASP A 175 10.30 10.75 0.42
CA ASP A 175 10.28 12.21 0.59
C ASP A 175 11.69 12.80 0.49
N PHE A 176 12.67 12.19 1.18
CA PHE A 176 14.07 12.60 1.11
C PHE A 176 14.59 12.63 -0.34
N THR A 177 14.25 11.61 -1.14
CA THR A 177 14.67 11.57 -2.55
C THR A 177 14.16 12.76 -3.36
N THR A 178 12.92 13.18 -3.15
CA THR A 178 12.36 14.33 -3.86
C THR A 178 12.97 15.66 -3.41
N ARG A 179 13.36 15.77 -2.13
CA ARG A 179 13.94 16.98 -1.54
C ARG A 179 15.40 17.21 -1.96
N GLU A 180 16.22 16.16 -2.01
CA GLU A 180 17.64 16.30 -2.42
C GLU A 180 17.81 16.56 -3.91
N VAL A 181 17.04 15.87 -4.76
CA VAL A 181 17.08 16.04 -6.24
C VAL A 181 16.71 17.47 -6.66
N SER A 182 16.01 18.21 -5.79
CA SER A 182 15.53 19.57 -6.06
C SER A 182 16.48 20.67 -5.56
N LYS A 183 17.55 20.36 -4.82
CA LYS A 183 18.58 21.36 -4.52
C LYS A 183 19.42 21.55 -5.79
N PRO A 184 19.36 22.71 -6.48
CA PRO A 184 20.36 22.98 -7.49
C PRO A 184 21.71 22.95 -6.80
N SER A 185 22.56 21.99 -7.15
CA SER A 185 23.99 22.10 -6.91
C SER A 185 24.46 23.30 -7.73
N GLY A 186 24.30 24.47 -7.13
CA GLY A 186 24.80 25.74 -7.63
C GLY A 186 26.27 25.50 -7.91
N GLY A 187 26.61 25.55 -9.20
CA GLY A 187 27.98 25.48 -9.64
C GLY A 187 28.81 26.40 -8.76
N SER A 188 29.81 25.83 -8.13
CA SER A 188 30.78 26.57 -7.35
C SER A 188 31.24 27.76 -8.19
N SER A 189 30.89 28.96 -7.74
CA SER A 189 31.63 30.16 -8.05
C SER A 189 32.98 30.07 -7.31
N GLY A 190 33.82 29.13 -7.76
CA GLY A 190 35.22 29.02 -7.36
C GLY A 190 36.03 29.95 -8.26
N GLY A 191 36.48 31.06 -7.69
CA GLY A 191 37.16 32.13 -8.40
C GLY A 191 38.37 31.67 -9.21
N PHE A 192 38.54 32.31 -10.37
CA PHE A 192 39.83 32.42 -11.03
C PHE A 192 40.10 33.89 -11.33
N ASP A 193 41.20 34.35 -10.75
CA ASP A 193 41.76 35.68 -10.87
C ASP A 193 42.07 36.09 -12.30
N VAL A 194 42.05 37.41 -12.47
CA VAL A 194 42.42 38.19 -13.64
C VAL A 194 43.89 37.96 -14.00
N SER A 195 44.20 37.52 -15.23
CA SER A 195 45.17 38.16 -16.16
C SER A 195 45.47 37.28 -17.39
N SER A 196 45.58 37.96 -18.53
CA SER A 196 46.27 37.58 -19.79
C SER A 196 45.42 37.02 -20.93
N GLY A 197 45.17 37.91 -21.91
CA GLY A 197 45.57 37.72 -23.31
C GLY A 197 44.74 36.78 -24.21
N ASP A 198 44.10 37.39 -25.21
CA ASP A 198 43.73 36.84 -26.52
C ASP A 198 42.94 35.52 -26.60
N ALA A 199 41.63 35.61 -26.91
CA ALA A 199 41.02 35.02 -28.11
C ALA A 199 39.47 34.97 -28.08
N ALA A 200 38.89 35.37 -29.23
CA ALA A 200 37.65 34.92 -29.87
C ALA A 200 36.26 35.12 -29.20
N PRO A 201 35.23 35.52 -29.98
CA PRO A 201 33.86 35.66 -29.50
C PRO A 201 33.10 34.33 -29.51
N GLY A 202 32.34 34.08 -28.44
CA GLY A 202 31.06 33.36 -28.52
C GLY A 202 31.06 31.85 -28.29
N PHE A 203 31.53 31.39 -27.12
CA PHE A 203 31.01 30.14 -26.55
C PHE A 203 29.95 30.50 -25.50
N ARG A 204 28.67 30.28 -25.82
CA ARG A 204 27.63 30.18 -24.80
C ARG A 204 27.93 28.91 -24.02
N SER A 205 28.33 29.04 -22.75
CA SER A 205 28.34 27.92 -21.82
C SER A 205 26.89 27.47 -21.66
N ALA A 206 26.50 26.47 -22.44
CA ALA A 206 25.35 25.65 -22.11
C ALA A 206 25.72 24.98 -20.79
N GLY A 207 24.98 25.30 -19.73
CA GLY A 207 25.08 24.59 -18.46
C GLY A 207 24.95 23.10 -18.74
N GLY A 208 26.06 22.39 -18.59
CA GLY A 208 26.13 20.98 -18.88
C GLY A 208 25.14 20.23 -18.01
N MET A 209 24.28 19.45 -18.66
CA MET A 209 23.55 18.37 -18.00
C MET A 209 24.59 17.30 -17.67
N GLY A 210 25.19 17.39 -16.48
CA GLY A 210 26.04 16.35 -15.91
C GLY A 210 25.22 15.09 -15.63
N ASP A 211 25.90 13.94 -15.63
CA ASP A 211 25.31 12.61 -15.43
C ASP A 211 24.61 12.50 -14.06
N ARG A 212 23.28 12.63 -14.07
CA ARG A 212 22.41 12.41 -12.90
C ARG A 212 22.45 10.98 -12.35
N ALA A 213 22.98 10.03 -13.13
CA ALA A 213 23.11 8.63 -12.72
C ALA A 213 24.05 8.48 -11.50
N GLY A 214 25.08 9.31 -11.37
CA GLY A 214 26.03 9.24 -10.24
C GLY A 214 25.58 9.97 -8.97
N GLU A 215 24.43 10.65 -8.99
CA GLU A 215 23.82 11.32 -7.83
C GLU A 215 22.92 10.34 -7.08
N ILE A 216 22.11 9.58 -7.81
CA ILE A 216 21.31 8.46 -7.30
C ILE A 216 22.19 7.40 -6.63
N GLU A 217 23.32 7.02 -7.25
CA GLU A 217 24.20 5.98 -6.71
C GLU A 217 24.79 6.40 -5.34
N ARG A 218 24.97 7.71 -5.10
CA ARG A 218 25.36 8.23 -3.77
C ARG A 218 24.22 8.25 -2.76
N MET A 219 22.98 8.43 -3.22
CA MET A 219 21.81 8.40 -2.33
C MET A 219 21.55 7.00 -1.78
N LEU A 220 21.80 5.97 -2.58
CA LEU A 220 21.76 4.56 -2.12
C LEU A 220 22.74 4.26 -1.00
N ASP A 221 23.87 4.96 -0.98
CA ASP A 221 24.96 4.81 -0.01
C ASP A 221 24.76 5.69 1.24
N LEU A 222 23.74 6.56 1.28
CA LEU A 222 23.44 7.37 2.47
C LEU A 222 23.04 6.46 3.64
N PRO A 223 23.52 6.73 4.85
CA PRO A 223 23.16 5.96 6.02
C PRO A 223 21.74 6.31 6.48
N VAL A 224 21.01 5.31 6.95
CA VAL A 224 19.62 5.44 7.42
C VAL A 224 19.50 6.48 8.54
N VAL A 225 20.52 6.63 9.38
CA VAL A 225 20.57 7.64 10.46
C VAL A 225 20.33 9.07 9.98
N ASP A 226 20.64 9.39 8.72
CA ASP A 226 20.49 10.75 8.19
C ASP A 226 19.04 11.10 7.84
N VAL A 227 18.14 10.11 7.80
CA VAL A 227 16.74 10.27 7.37
C VAL A 227 15.74 9.63 8.31
N MET A 228 16.18 8.77 9.23
CA MET A 228 15.31 8.21 10.26
C MET A 228 14.64 9.30 11.09
N SER A 229 13.41 9.04 11.50
CA SER A 229 12.75 9.82 12.54
C SER A 229 13.33 9.46 13.90
N ALA A 230 13.80 10.48 14.62
CA ALA A 230 14.40 10.36 15.95
C ALA A 230 14.07 11.61 16.81
N PRO A 231 13.86 11.47 18.14
CA PRO A 231 13.84 10.22 18.91
C PRO A 231 12.67 9.32 18.54
N VAL A 232 12.76 8.03 18.89
CA VAL A 232 11.70 7.08 18.56
C VAL A 232 10.46 7.31 19.42
N ALA A 233 9.31 7.42 18.77
CA ALA A 233 8.01 7.44 19.43
C ALA A 233 7.69 6.02 19.94
N THR A 234 7.21 5.91 21.17
CA THR A 234 7.03 4.60 21.84
C THR A 234 5.62 4.40 22.36
N ALA A 235 5.27 3.15 22.68
CA ALA A 235 4.03 2.77 23.35
C ALA A 235 4.28 1.63 24.35
N LEU A 236 3.38 1.45 25.31
CA LEU A 236 3.40 0.29 26.22
C LEU A 236 2.40 -0.77 25.73
N PRO A 237 2.66 -2.08 25.91
CA PRO A 237 1.74 -3.14 25.49
C PRO A 237 0.33 -2.98 26.07
N ASN A 238 0.22 -2.61 27.34
CA ASN A 238 -1.06 -2.46 28.04
C ASN A 238 -1.70 -1.06 27.89
N GLU A 239 -1.13 -0.21 27.05
CA GLU A 239 -1.70 1.10 26.73
C GLU A 239 -2.94 0.94 25.85
N GLY A 240 -3.94 1.80 26.04
CA GLY A 240 -5.11 1.86 25.16
C GLY A 240 -4.72 2.24 23.72
N LEU A 241 -5.32 1.58 22.74
CA LEU A 241 -4.99 1.81 21.33
C LEU A 241 -5.40 3.22 20.85
N ASP A 242 -6.42 3.81 21.49
CA ASP A 242 -6.83 5.20 21.30
C ASP A 242 -5.73 6.21 21.66
N HIS A 243 -5.04 6.00 22.78
CA HIS A 243 -3.91 6.84 23.20
C HIS A 243 -2.68 6.64 22.30
N ALA A 244 -2.43 5.42 21.83
CA ALA A 244 -1.37 5.16 20.86
C ALA A 244 -1.62 5.92 19.55
N VAL A 245 -2.87 5.90 19.05
CA VAL A 245 -3.26 6.65 17.84
C VAL A 245 -3.20 8.15 18.06
N GLU A 246 -3.64 8.65 19.22
CA GLU A 246 -3.49 10.06 19.61
C GLU A 246 -2.03 10.51 19.52
N ARG A 247 -1.12 9.73 20.12
CA ARG A 247 0.33 9.99 20.07
C ARG A 247 0.88 9.99 18.65
N MET A 248 0.45 9.05 17.80
CA MET A 248 0.84 9.04 16.39
C MET A 248 0.47 10.35 15.68
N PHE A 249 -0.71 10.91 15.97
CA PHE A 249 -1.13 12.19 15.39
C PHE A 249 -0.39 13.38 15.98
N GLU A 250 -0.23 13.44 17.30
CA GLU A 250 0.46 14.54 17.99
C GLU A 250 1.93 14.66 17.55
N GLU A 251 2.60 13.52 17.40
CA GLU A 251 4.01 13.46 17.00
C GLU A 251 4.19 13.44 15.47
N GLY A 252 3.10 13.35 14.70
CA GLY A 252 3.14 13.30 13.24
C GLY A 252 3.80 12.04 12.68
N VAL A 253 3.76 10.93 13.42
CA VAL A 253 4.38 9.65 13.05
C VAL A 253 3.33 8.62 12.64
N SER A 254 3.75 7.62 11.85
CA SER A 254 2.88 6.52 11.39
C SER A 254 3.08 5.21 12.16
N SER A 255 4.02 5.19 13.10
CA SER A 255 4.38 4.01 13.88
C SER A 255 4.94 4.35 15.26
N LEU A 256 4.72 3.47 16.24
CA LEU A 256 5.32 3.52 17.57
C LEU A 256 6.06 2.21 17.85
N ILE A 257 7.21 2.30 18.52
CA ILE A 257 7.91 1.13 19.04
C ILE A 257 7.33 0.73 20.39
N VAL A 258 6.92 -0.53 20.49
CA VAL A 258 6.35 -1.08 21.71
C VAL A 258 7.49 -1.51 22.64
N LEU A 259 7.53 -0.92 23.83
CA LEU A 259 8.53 -1.22 24.84
C LEU A 259 7.94 -2.09 25.96
N GLN A 260 8.58 -3.22 26.24
CA GLN A 260 8.27 -4.08 27.38
C GLN A 260 9.50 -4.20 28.26
N GLU A 261 9.37 -3.86 29.55
CA GLU A 261 10.50 -3.85 30.50
C GLU A 261 11.72 -3.06 29.97
N ASP A 262 11.47 -1.90 29.34
CA ASP A 262 12.45 -1.02 28.70
C ASP A 262 13.19 -1.63 27.49
N ALA A 263 12.76 -2.80 26.99
CA ALA A 263 13.28 -3.41 25.77
C ALA A 263 12.26 -3.34 24.61
N PRO A 264 12.72 -3.19 23.36
CA PRO A 264 11.84 -3.19 22.19
C PRO A 264 11.21 -4.58 21.99
N ALA A 265 9.90 -4.65 22.15
CA ALA A 265 9.10 -5.88 22.05
C ALA A 265 8.37 -6.00 20.71
N GLY A 266 8.09 -4.87 20.05
CA GLY A 266 7.31 -4.86 18.81
C GLY A 266 7.17 -3.48 18.21
N ILE A 267 6.36 -3.40 17.15
CA ILE A 267 5.99 -2.15 16.48
C ILE A 267 4.48 -2.16 16.23
N VAL A 268 3.85 -1.00 16.42
CA VAL A 268 2.45 -0.77 16.02
C VAL A 268 2.41 0.39 15.04
N THR A 269 1.69 0.22 13.93
CA THR A 269 1.57 1.19 12.85
C THR A 269 0.11 1.58 12.62
N LYS A 270 -0.12 2.72 11.94
CA LYS A 270 -1.45 3.10 11.45
C LYS A 270 -2.12 2.01 10.61
N THR A 271 -1.33 1.20 9.89
CA THR A 271 -1.83 0.05 9.12
C THR A 271 -2.40 -1.02 10.04
N ASP A 272 -1.70 -1.36 11.11
CA ASP A 272 -2.14 -2.38 12.08
C ASP A 272 -3.41 -1.92 12.80
N VAL A 273 -3.48 -0.64 13.17
CA VAL A 273 -4.70 -0.03 13.73
C VAL A 273 -5.86 -0.12 12.73
N LEU A 274 -5.63 0.26 11.47
CA LEU A 274 -6.64 0.19 10.42
C LEU A 274 -7.08 -1.26 10.15
N GLU A 275 -6.17 -2.23 10.25
CA GLU A 275 -6.45 -3.65 10.14
C GLU A 275 -7.32 -4.14 11.29
N SER A 276 -7.10 -3.66 12.52
CA SER A 276 -7.93 -4.02 13.67
C SER A 276 -9.41 -3.62 13.50
N LEU A 277 -9.70 -2.54 12.75
CA LEU A 277 -11.07 -2.14 12.38
C LEU A 277 -11.76 -3.13 11.44
N THR A 278 -10.98 -3.94 10.73
CA THR A 278 -11.49 -4.99 9.86
C THR A 278 -11.81 -6.27 10.61
N TRP A 279 -11.31 -6.43 11.84
CA TRP A 279 -11.58 -7.55 12.71
C TRP A 279 -13.02 -7.46 13.25
N THR A 280 -13.89 -8.33 12.77
CA THR A 280 -15.11 -8.68 13.50
C THR A 280 -14.74 -9.76 14.53
N GLY A 281 -15.37 -9.80 15.70
CA GLY A 281 -15.02 -10.65 16.86
C GLY A 281 -15.01 -12.19 16.68
N GLU A 282 -14.96 -12.68 15.46
CA GLU A 282 -14.36 -13.97 15.10
C GLU A 282 -13.44 -13.67 13.91
N SER A 283 -12.17 -14.08 13.97
CA SER A 283 -11.33 -14.21 12.78
C SER A 283 -12.07 -15.07 11.75
N ARG A 284 -12.83 -14.41 10.87
CA ARG A 284 -13.55 -15.00 9.77
C ARG A 284 -13.58 -13.97 8.68
N LEU A 285 -12.80 -14.26 7.64
CA LEU A 285 -12.89 -13.63 6.33
C LEU A 285 -14.37 -13.30 6.02
N PRO A 286 -14.70 -12.15 5.42
CA PRO A 286 -16.07 -11.86 5.01
C PRO A 286 -16.47 -12.81 3.86
N VAL A 287 -16.91 -14.01 4.22
CA VAL A 287 -17.46 -15.02 3.32
C VAL A 287 -18.97 -14.77 3.21
N GLN A 288 -19.37 -14.12 2.14
CA GLN A 288 -20.77 -13.93 1.78
C GLN A 288 -21.25 -15.15 1.01
N ILE A 289 -22.28 -15.82 1.53
CA ILE A 289 -22.90 -16.97 0.87
C ILE A 289 -24.29 -16.55 0.40
N THR A 290 -24.54 -16.69 -0.90
CA THR A 290 -25.84 -16.46 -1.53
C THR A 290 -26.57 -17.79 -1.71
N ASN A 291 -27.88 -17.81 -1.45
CA ASN A 291 -28.72 -19.02 -1.45
C ASN A 291 -28.27 -20.05 -0.42
N VAL A 292 -28.05 -19.60 0.82
CA VAL A 292 -27.68 -20.43 1.98
C VAL A 292 -28.63 -21.58 2.25
N ASN A 293 -29.89 -21.47 1.81
CA ASN A 293 -30.89 -22.52 1.91
C ASN A 293 -30.60 -23.75 1.04
N LEU A 294 -29.58 -23.71 0.17
CA LEU A 294 -29.13 -24.85 -0.64
C LEU A 294 -27.97 -25.61 0.02
N LEU A 295 -27.50 -25.16 1.20
CA LEU A 295 -26.46 -25.82 2.01
C LEU A 295 -27.04 -27.00 2.80
N ASP A 296 -27.57 -28.01 2.11
CA ASP A 296 -28.26 -29.14 2.75
C ASP A 296 -27.29 -30.20 3.33
N ASP A 297 -26.08 -30.31 2.76
CA ASP A 297 -25.10 -31.37 3.05
C ASP A 297 -23.73 -30.83 3.50
N ILE A 298 -23.62 -29.53 3.79
CA ILE A 298 -22.43 -28.86 4.31
C ILE A 298 -22.83 -27.64 5.14
N SER A 299 -22.18 -27.43 6.29
CA SER A 299 -22.49 -26.28 7.15
C SER A 299 -21.84 -24.99 6.67
N ARG A 300 -22.41 -23.83 7.04
CA ARG A 300 -21.80 -22.51 6.79
C ARG A 300 -20.37 -22.43 7.35
N GLU A 301 -20.13 -22.99 8.53
CA GLU A 301 -18.82 -23.01 9.17
C GLU A 301 -17.78 -23.80 8.36
N GLU A 302 -18.18 -24.92 7.76
CA GLU A 302 -17.30 -25.69 6.86
C GLU A 302 -16.98 -24.94 5.58
N VAL A 303 -17.94 -24.16 5.03
CA VAL A 303 -17.68 -23.29 3.88
C VAL A 303 -16.71 -22.17 4.24
N VAL A 304 -16.84 -21.57 5.42
CA VAL A 304 -15.91 -20.53 5.90
C VAL A 304 -14.51 -21.11 6.06
N LYS A 305 -14.35 -22.25 6.74
CA LYS A 305 -13.06 -22.94 6.90
C LYS A 305 -12.44 -23.33 5.56
N MET A 306 -13.27 -23.72 4.58
CA MET A 306 -12.80 -24.02 3.23
C MET A 306 -12.15 -22.80 2.57
N VAL A 307 -12.71 -21.61 2.78
CA VAL A 307 -12.16 -20.35 2.25
C VAL A 307 -10.94 -19.90 3.04
N GLU A 308 -10.96 -20.00 4.37
CA GLU A 308 -9.80 -19.70 5.24
C GLU A 308 -8.59 -20.56 4.90
N GLY A 309 -8.82 -21.84 4.56
CA GLY A 309 -7.77 -22.74 4.10
C GLY A 309 -6.99 -22.26 2.87
N PHE A 310 -7.53 -21.30 2.08
CA PHE A 310 -6.75 -20.64 1.04
C PHE A 310 -5.71 -19.66 1.61
N ALA A 311 -6.02 -18.88 2.65
CA ALA A 311 -5.04 -17.97 3.26
C ALA A 311 -3.92 -18.75 3.96
N ASP A 312 -4.29 -19.75 4.76
CA ASP A 312 -3.35 -20.54 5.57
C ASP A 312 -2.34 -21.32 4.73
N LYS A 313 -2.80 -21.90 3.62
CA LYS A 313 -1.99 -22.79 2.79
C LYS A 313 -1.02 -22.04 1.86
N TYR A 314 -1.29 -20.76 1.60
CA TYR A 314 -0.56 -19.96 0.62
C TYR A 314 0.00 -18.67 1.25
N GLY A 315 0.64 -18.82 2.42
CA GLY A 315 1.21 -17.76 3.26
C GLY A 315 1.60 -16.48 2.52
N GLY A 316 1.06 -15.35 2.98
CA GLY A 316 1.14 -14.06 2.29
C GLY A 316 0.04 -13.83 1.25
N LEU A 317 -1.10 -14.51 1.37
CA LEU A 317 -2.34 -14.23 0.63
C LEU A 317 -3.36 -13.61 1.59
N THR A 318 -3.71 -12.35 1.37
CA THR A 318 -4.73 -11.66 2.16
C THR A 318 -6.06 -11.73 1.43
N ILE A 319 -7.04 -12.46 1.98
CA ILE A 319 -8.38 -12.55 1.41
C ILE A 319 -9.21 -11.36 1.90
N LEU A 320 -9.57 -10.50 0.96
CA LEU A 320 -10.31 -9.26 1.21
C LEU A 320 -11.81 -9.52 1.29
N GLU A 321 -12.29 -10.43 0.45
CA GLU A 321 -13.69 -10.81 0.34
C GLU A 321 -13.81 -12.16 -0.35
N ALA A 322 -14.76 -12.98 0.10
CA ALA A 322 -15.09 -14.22 -0.58
C ALA A 322 -16.61 -14.31 -0.80
N ASN A 323 -16.99 -14.46 -2.05
CA ASN A 323 -18.38 -14.61 -2.45
C ASN A 323 -18.63 -16.05 -2.91
N VAL A 324 -19.54 -16.73 -2.24
CA VAL A 324 -19.99 -18.08 -2.57
C VAL A 324 -21.42 -18.00 -3.07
N TYR A 325 -21.65 -18.44 -4.30
CA TYR A 325 -22.98 -18.47 -4.91
C TYR A 325 -23.38 -19.91 -5.21
N LEU A 326 -24.60 -20.29 -4.84
CA LEU A 326 -25.18 -21.60 -5.10
C LEU A 326 -26.41 -21.47 -5.99
N HIS A 327 -26.56 -22.40 -6.93
CA HIS A 327 -27.72 -22.48 -7.82
C HIS A 327 -28.14 -23.95 -8.01
N GLU A 328 -29.41 -24.26 -7.76
CA GLU A 328 -29.99 -25.58 -8.02
C GLU A 328 -30.44 -25.70 -9.49
N HIS A 329 -30.07 -26.81 -10.14
CA HIS A 329 -30.60 -27.20 -11.45
C HIS A 329 -31.78 -28.17 -11.28
N ASP A 330 -32.60 -28.28 -12.32
CA ASP A 330 -33.76 -29.19 -12.33
C ASP A 330 -33.36 -30.68 -12.28
N GLU A 331 -32.12 -31.02 -12.63
CA GLU A 331 -31.60 -32.39 -12.63
C GLU A 331 -31.32 -32.91 -11.21
N LYS A 332 -31.74 -34.15 -10.92
CA LYS A 332 -31.53 -34.81 -9.63
C LYS A 332 -30.99 -36.22 -9.79
N LEU A 333 -30.03 -36.60 -8.96
CA LEU A 333 -29.51 -37.97 -8.87
C LEU A 333 -29.88 -38.56 -7.52
N ARG A 334 -30.70 -39.63 -7.54
CA ARG A 334 -31.14 -40.34 -6.33
C ARG A 334 -31.78 -39.42 -5.26
N GLY A 335 -32.49 -38.38 -5.70
CA GLY A 335 -33.14 -37.40 -4.84
C GLY A 335 -32.27 -36.20 -4.46
N THR A 336 -30.96 -36.24 -4.72
CA THR A 336 -30.05 -35.11 -4.49
C THR A 336 -30.02 -34.19 -5.73
N PRO A 337 -30.30 -32.89 -5.58
CA PRO A 337 -30.25 -31.96 -6.70
C PRO A 337 -28.82 -31.72 -7.20
N LEU A 338 -28.70 -31.44 -8.50
CA LEU A 338 -27.48 -30.92 -9.08
C LEU A 338 -27.34 -29.44 -8.70
N ILE A 339 -26.26 -29.10 -8.02
CA ILE A 339 -25.94 -27.74 -7.58
C ILE A 339 -24.74 -27.23 -8.38
N MET A 340 -24.83 -26.00 -8.89
CA MET A 340 -23.68 -25.23 -9.32
C MET A 340 -23.23 -24.33 -8.16
N ALA A 341 -21.97 -24.48 -7.75
CA ALA A 341 -21.32 -23.59 -6.82
C ALA A 341 -20.31 -22.72 -7.56
N ARG A 342 -20.30 -21.42 -7.25
CA ARG A 342 -19.31 -20.47 -7.75
C ARG A 342 -18.66 -19.77 -6.56
N ILE A 343 -17.35 -19.90 -6.46
CA ILE A 343 -16.51 -19.19 -5.48
C ILE A 343 -15.80 -18.06 -6.21
N ARG A 344 -15.95 -16.84 -5.70
CA ARG A 344 -15.24 -15.63 -6.12
C ARG A 344 -14.40 -15.14 -4.95
N LEU A 345 -13.09 -15.19 -5.10
CA LEU A 345 -12.13 -14.81 -4.09
C LEU A 345 -11.48 -13.49 -4.52
N PHE A 346 -11.61 -12.46 -3.70
CA PHE A 346 -10.93 -11.18 -3.87
C PHE A 346 -9.78 -11.13 -2.90
N THR A 347 -8.56 -10.98 -3.42
CA THR A 347 -7.35 -10.95 -2.59
C THR A 347 -6.44 -9.80 -2.98
N ASP A 348 -5.43 -9.55 -2.16
CA ASP A 348 -4.30 -8.66 -2.44
C ASP A 348 -3.45 -9.09 -3.65
N LYS A 349 -3.67 -10.32 -4.17
CA LYS A 349 -3.02 -10.88 -5.37
C LYS A 349 -3.96 -10.97 -6.58
N GLY A 350 -5.17 -10.42 -6.49
CA GLY A 350 -6.13 -10.37 -7.58
C GLY A 350 -7.42 -11.14 -7.30
N HIS A 351 -8.21 -11.36 -8.36
CA HIS A 351 -9.53 -12.00 -8.25
C HIS A 351 -9.54 -13.38 -8.92
N PHE A 352 -9.97 -14.37 -8.17
CA PHE A 352 -9.99 -15.78 -8.56
C PHE A 352 -11.42 -16.30 -8.58
N VAL A 353 -11.77 -17.10 -9.60
CA VAL A 353 -13.13 -17.60 -9.78
C VAL A 353 -13.11 -19.08 -10.11
N GLY A 354 -13.73 -19.89 -9.26
CA GLY A 354 -13.97 -21.30 -9.53
C GLY A 354 -15.46 -21.57 -9.60
N THR A 355 -15.88 -22.32 -10.62
CA THR A 355 -17.25 -22.82 -10.75
C THR A 355 -17.22 -24.33 -10.84
N GLY A 356 -17.98 -25.00 -9.98
CA GLY A 356 -18.09 -26.46 -9.96
C GLY A 356 -19.56 -26.88 -9.91
N GLU A 357 -19.90 -27.94 -10.63
CA GLU A 357 -21.24 -28.53 -10.64
C GLU A 357 -21.17 -29.93 -10.05
N GLY A 358 -22.00 -30.20 -9.03
CA GLY A 358 -22.01 -31.46 -8.31
C GLY A 358 -23.37 -31.75 -7.70
N TYR A 359 -23.69 -33.03 -7.54
CA TYR A 359 -24.89 -33.44 -6.81
C TYR A 359 -24.70 -33.17 -5.32
N GLY A 360 -25.39 -32.16 -4.78
CA GLY A 360 -25.19 -31.63 -3.43
C GLY A 360 -24.23 -30.43 -3.38
N ALA A 361 -24.46 -29.52 -2.43
CA ALA A 361 -23.69 -28.29 -2.29
C ALA A 361 -22.24 -28.58 -1.89
N SER A 362 -22.01 -29.57 -1.01
CA SER A 362 -20.68 -30.02 -0.61
C SER A 362 -19.83 -30.40 -1.83
N HIS A 363 -20.36 -31.26 -2.70
CA HIS A 363 -19.63 -31.71 -3.88
C HIS A 363 -19.34 -30.56 -4.86
N ALA A 364 -20.34 -29.73 -5.14
CA ALA A 364 -20.19 -28.58 -6.02
C ALA A 364 -19.11 -27.58 -5.51
N LEU A 365 -19.13 -27.28 -4.20
CA LEU A 365 -18.17 -26.38 -3.56
C LEU A 365 -16.75 -26.95 -3.59
N HIS A 366 -16.57 -28.25 -3.36
CA HIS A 366 -15.26 -28.91 -3.49
C HIS A 366 -14.68 -28.81 -4.90
N LEU A 367 -15.51 -28.97 -5.93
CA LEU A 367 -15.08 -28.82 -7.32
C LEU A 367 -14.70 -27.37 -7.65
N ALA A 368 -15.51 -26.39 -7.19
CA ALA A 368 -15.21 -24.97 -7.33
C ALA A 368 -13.91 -24.58 -6.63
N ARG A 369 -13.70 -25.05 -5.39
CA ARG A 369 -12.49 -24.84 -4.60
C ARG A 369 -11.23 -25.32 -5.33
N ASN A 370 -11.25 -26.54 -5.87
CA ASN A 370 -10.11 -27.10 -6.59
C ASN A 370 -9.72 -26.29 -7.84
N ILE A 371 -10.67 -25.57 -8.43
CA ILE A 371 -10.39 -24.65 -9.55
C ILE A 371 -9.72 -23.37 -9.02
N VAL A 372 -10.24 -22.79 -7.92
CA VAL A 372 -9.62 -21.62 -7.27
C VAL A 372 -8.20 -21.94 -6.79
N GLU A 373 -7.98 -23.07 -6.11
CA GLU A 373 -6.64 -23.48 -5.66
C GLU A 373 -5.65 -23.59 -6.82
N ARG A 374 -6.10 -24.13 -7.95
CA ARG A 374 -5.26 -24.27 -9.14
C ARG A 374 -4.92 -22.91 -9.75
N GLN A 375 -5.87 -21.98 -9.78
CA GLN A 375 -5.62 -20.62 -10.24
C GLN A 375 -4.64 -19.88 -9.34
N LEU A 376 -4.76 -20.06 -8.01
CA LEU A 376 -3.81 -19.53 -7.02
C LEU A 376 -2.40 -20.12 -7.22
N LEU A 377 -2.28 -21.41 -7.54
CA LEU A 377 -1.00 -22.06 -7.85
C LEU A 377 -0.38 -21.59 -9.17
N GLU A 378 -1.21 -21.34 -10.18
CA GLU A 378 -0.76 -20.94 -11.52
C GLU A 378 -0.55 -19.43 -11.66
N GLY A 379 -0.93 -18.64 -10.63
CA GLY A 379 -0.90 -17.18 -10.66
C GLY A 379 -1.88 -16.56 -11.66
N LYS A 380 -2.91 -17.31 -12.11
CA LYS A 380 -3.82 -16.89 -13.18
C LYS A 380 -5.11 -16.31 -12.63
N THR A 381 -5.32 -15.01 -12.77
CA THR A 381 -6.59 -14.33 -12.47
C THR A 381 -7.60 -14.45 -13.62
N HIS A 382 -8.91 -14.28 -13.36
CA HIS A 382 -9.95 -14.42 -14.40
C HIS A 382 -9.78 -13.41 -15.56
N ASP A 383 -9.21 -12.23 -15.28
CA ASP A 383 -8.93 -11.18 -16.27
C ASP A 383 -7.68 -11.45 -17.14
N GLU A 384 -6.88 -12.48 -16.83
CA GLU A 384 -5.66 -12.81 -17.59
C GLU A 384 -5.89 -13.51 -18.93
N THR A 385 -7.14 -13.70 -19.36
CA THR A 385 -7.39 -14.09 -20.77
C THR A 385 -7.02 -12.97 -21.77
N LYS A 386 -6.61 -11.79 -21.30
CA LYS A 386 -5.90 -10.79 -22.11
C LYS A 386 -4.72 -10.20 -21.34
N LYS A 387 -3.52 -10.75 -21.62
CA LYS A 387 -2.17 -10.32 -21.19
C LYS A 387 -2.03 -9.93 -19.69
N PRO A 388 -1.30 -10.72 -18.88
CA PRO A 388 -1.11 -10.44 -17.46
C PRO A 388 -0.32 -9.14 -17.24
N PRO A 389 -0.63 -8.35 -16.20
CA PRO A 389 0.38 -7.75 -15.35
C PRO A 389 1.01 -8.87 -14.51
N SER A 390 2.32 -9.03 -14.60
CA SER A 390 3.10 -10.10 -13.99
C SER A 390 3.31 -9.86 -12.48
N ASP A 391 3.51 -10.92 -11.70
CA ASP A 391 4.47 -11.04 -10.57
C ASP A 391 4.45 -10.02 -9.38
N PRO A 392 4.43 -10.46 -8.10
CA PRO A 392 4.83 -9.63 -6.94
C PRO A 392 6.25 -9.02 -7.07
N ASP A 393 7.16 -9.71 -7.78
CA ASP A 393 8.45 -9.13 -8.17
C ASP A 393 8.28 -8.01 -9.20
N GLU A 394 7.19 -7.97 -9.98
CA GLU A 394 6.85 -6.85 -10.86
C GLU A 394 6.40 -5.63 -10.07
N TYR A 395 5.74 -5.79 -8.92
CA TYR A 395 5.35 -4.66 -8.06
C TYR A 395 6.58 -3.99 -7.44
N TRP A 396 7.46 -4.75 -6.78
CA TRP A 396 8.69 -4.18 -6.23
C TRP A 396 9.71 -3.85 -7.32
N SER A 397 9.67 -4.51 -8.49
CA SER A 397 10.52 -4.12 -9.62
C SER A 397 10.02 -2.90 -10.39
N LYS A 398 8.70 -2.67 -10.47
CA LYS A 398 8.10 -1.44 -11.00
C LYS A 398 8.30 -0.26 -10.05
N VAL A 399 8.31 -0.49 -8.74
CA VAL A 399 8.49 0.59 -7.74
C VAL A 399 9.99 0.85 -7.46
N PHE A 400 10.84 -0.19 -7.40
CA PHE A 400 12.27 -0.09 -7.02
C PHE A 400 13.23 -0.99 -7.81
N GLY A 401 12.79 -1.68 -8.88
CA GLY A 401 13.56 -2.77 -9.52
C GLY A 401 14.89 -2.35 -10.11
N TRP A 402 15.02 -1.08 -10.46
CA TRP A 402 16.25 -0.51 -10.98
C TRP A 402 17.22 -0.04 -9.87
N TRP A 403 16.76 0.23 -8.64
CA TRP A 403 17.64 0.53 -7.47
C TRP A 403 18.48 -0.70 -7.07
N LEU A 404 17.96 -1.91 -7.34
CA LEU A 404 18.58 -3.18 -6.94
C LEU A 404 19.24 -3.93 -8.10
N THR A 405 19.24 -3.37 -9.32
CA THR A 405 19.97 -3.90 -10.50
C THR A 405 21.25 -3.14 -10.83
N ALA A 406 21.83 -2.40 -9.87
CA ALA A 406 23.18 -1.88 -10.03
C ALA A 406 24.15 -3.06 -10.33
N PRO A 407 24.98 -2.98 -11.39
CA PRO A 407 25.91 -4.07 -11.72
C PRO A 407 26.86 -4.30 -10.53
N PRO A 408 27.25 -5.56 -10.27
CA PRO A 408 28.15 -5.86 -9.16
C PRO A 408 29.44 -5.06 -9.31
N ARG A 409 29.86 -4.40 -8.23
CA ARG A 409 31.13 -3.67 -8.12
C ARG A 409 32.26 -4.50 -8.74
N ARG A 410 32.82 -4.03 -9.87
CA ARG A 410 34.14 -4.50 -10.30
C ARG A 410 35.15 -3.96 -9.30
N ARG A 411 35.75 -4.87 -8.52
CA ARG A 411 36.90 -4.59 -7.65
C ARG A 411 38.07 -4.02 -8.43
#